data_AF-A0A940EAU0-F1
#
_entry.id   AF-A0A940EAU0-F1
#
_cell.length_a   1.000
_cell.length_b   1.000
_cell.length_c   1.000
_cell.angle_alpha   90.00
_cell.angle_beta   90.00
_cell.angle_gamma   90.00
#
_symmetry.space_group_name_H-M   'P 1'
#
loop_
_entity.id
_entity.type
_entity.pdbx_description
1 polymer ?
#
loop_
_entity_poly.entity_id
_entity_poly.type
_entity_poly.pdbx_seq_one_letter_code
_entity_poly.pdbx_strand_id
1 'polypeptide(L)'
;MGDIIALRLQYVAFEMNFMFNGIFAIGLFFGVCVVLGFEFLTDFFGVSLEPSETIVATIFGAAIALSGTVLTIYAAREERVERQRELDKARVLEVHSKVFAVLDGLTKAYRHLLSGDPRGVLRITYDNGDQVQIRKPIHDPPLAIRFSYEETATAIRLKQTWMFNLLNDLQGASEQLNFLMSMHLREFTKLEQAALSSRAVEIQGKAVSSIASIDQTQIMMVKDIENHLRRLLDQSLPMAKKGQREIVDYIRREYKVSLEFEFDQTQPGGVFSDDSGHLH
;
A
#
# COMPACT_ATOMS: atom_id res chain seq x y z
N MET A 1 -14.30 -27.42 -9.87
CA MET A 1 -14.16 -26.16 -10.63
C MET A 1 -15.37 -25.86 -11.54
N GLY A 2 -16.04 -26.86 -12.12
CA GLY A 2 -17.25 -26.63 -12.94
C GLY A 2 -18.45 -26.03 -12.20
N ASP A 3 -18.67 -26.41 -10.93
CA ASP A 3 -19.86 -25.97 -10.18
C ASP A 3 -19.84 -24.50 -9.77
N ILE A 4 -18.66 -23.90 -9.58
CA ILE A 4 -18.51 -22.47 -9.23
C ILE A 4 -18.83 -21.57 -10.44
N ILE A 5 -18.52 -22.06 -11.64
CA ILE A 5 -18.82 -21.36 -12.90
C ILE A 5 -20.33 -21.43 -13.19
N ALA A 6 -20.95 -22.59 -12.95
CA ALA A 6 -22.40 -22.79 -13.10
C ALA A 6 -23.21 -21.90 -12.13
N LEU A 7 -22.78 -21.78 -10.86
CA LEU A 7 -23.40 -20.91 -9.86
C LEU A 7 -23.26 -19.42 -10.21
N ARG A 8 -22.11 -18.98 -10.74
CA ARG A 8 -21.94 -17.61 -11.23
C ARG A 8 -22.83 -17.31 -12.44
N LEU A 9 -22.97 -18.25 -13.38
CA LEU A 9 -23.84 -18.10 -14.54
C LEU A 9 -25.32 -18.03 -14.15
N GLN A 10 -25.77 -18.85 -13.19
CA GLN A 10 -27.14 -18.77 -12.66
C GLN A 10 -27.40 -17.45 -11.92
N TYR A 11 -26.42 -16.95 -11.16
CA TYR A 11 -26.58 -15.69 -10.43
C TYR A 11 -26.63 -14.49 -11.37
N VAL A 12 -25.77 -14.44 -12.39
CA VAL A 12 -25.79 -13.40 -13.43
C VAL A 12 -27.07 -13.48 -14.26
N ALA A 13 -27.55 -14.67 -14.61
CA ALA A 13 -28.81 -14.85 -15.33
C ALA A 13 -30.02 -14.43 -14.48
N PHE A 14 -29.97 -14.64 -13.16
CA PHE A 14 -31.01 -14.19 -12.23
C PHE A 14 -31.02 -12.68 -12.03
N GLU A 15 -29.85 -12.05 -11.86
CA GLU A 15 -29.73 -10.58 -11.78
C GLU A 15 -30.13 -9.90 -13.09
N MET A 16 -29.77 -10.47 -14.25
CA MET A 16 -30.24 -10.00 -15.55
C MET A 16 -31.75 -10.14 -15.69
N ASN A 17 -32.35 -11.27 -15.31
CA ASN A 17 -33.81 -11.45 -15.36
C ASN A 17 -34.54 -10.50 -14.40
N PHE A 18 -34.00 -10.28 -13.19
CA PHE A 18 -34.61 -9.37 -12.22
C PHE A 18 -34.53 -7.91 -12.68
N MET A 19 -33.38 -7.48 -13.22
CA MET A 19 -33.22 -6.13 -13.79
C MET A 19 -34.07 -5.94 -15.04
N PHE A 20 -34.13 -6.93 -15.93
CA PHE A 20 -34.98 -6.88 -17.13
C PHE A 20 -36.46 -6.80 -16.76
N ASN A 21 -36.91 -7.60 -15.78
CA ASN A 21 -38.28 -7.55 -15.27
C ASN A 21 -38.59 -6.23 -14.53
N GLY A 22 -37.63 -5.68 -13.79
CA GLY A 22 -37.78 -4.40 -13.09
C GLY A 22 -37.88 -3.22 -14.05
N ILE A 23 -37.04 -3.18 -15.08
CA ILE A 23 -37.07 -2.13 -16.11
C ILE A 23 -38.30 -2.28 -17.00
N PHE A 24 -38.69 -3.51 -17.34
CA PHE A 24 -39.96 -3.79 -18.03
C PHE A 24 -41.16 -3.33 -17.20
N ALA A 25 -41.16 -3.58 -15.89
CA ALA A 25 -42.22 -3.13 -15.00
C ALA A 25 -42.28 -1.59 -14.88
N ILE A 26 -41.13 -0.91 -14.84
CA ILE A 26 -41.08 0.57 -14.86
C ILE A 26 -41.59 1.10 -16.21
N GLY A 27 -41.17 0.51 -17.33
CA GLY A 27 -41.63 0.86 -18.66
C GLY A 27 -43.14 0.66 -18.83
N LEU A 28 -43.67 -0.46 -18.32
CA LEU A 28 -45.10 -0.75 -18.30
C LEU A 28 -45.87 0.22 -17.40
N PHE A 29 -45.33 0.54 -16.22
CA PHE A 29 -45.93 1.53 -15.32
C PHE A 29 -46.02 2.91 -15.98
N PHE A 30 -44.94 3.41 -16.60
CA PHE A 30 -44.96 4.67 -17.34
C PHE A 30 -45.90 4.62 -18.55
N GLY A 31 -45.93 3.50 -19.29
CA GLY A 31 -46.89 3.30 -20.38
C GLY A 31 -48.34 3.39 -19.91
N VAL A 32 -48.67 2.73 -18.81
CA VAL A 32 -50.00 2.80 -18.17
C VAL A 32 -50.30 4.22 -17.69
N CYS A 33 -49.37 4.92 -17.06
CA CYS A 33 -49.56 6.31 -16.65
C CYS A 33 -49.82 7.26 -17.84
N VAL A 34 -49.16 7.04 -18.98
CA VAL A 34 -49.39 7.84 -20.20
C VAL A 34 -50.75 7.55 -20.82
N VAL A 35 -51.16 6.27 -20.89
CA VAL A 35 -52.48 5.88 -21.40
C VAL A 35 -53.59 6.43 -20.49
N LEU A 36 -53.48 6.28 -19.17
CA LEU A 36 -54.44 6.83 -18.20
C LEU A 36 -54.46 8.36 -18.23
N GLY A 37 -53.31 9.01 -18.40
CA GLY A 37 -53.23 10.46 -18.56
C GLY A 37 -53.90 10.94 -19.86
N PHE A 38 -53.80 10.16 -20.94
CA PHE A 38 -54.45 10.44 -22.21
C PHE A 38 -55.97 10.24 -22.13
N GLU A 39 -56.44 9.14 -21.53
CA GLU A 39 -57.87 8.89 -21.28
C GLU A 39 -58.49 9.99 -20.40
N PHE A 40 -57.79 10.41 -19.33
CA PHE A 40 -58.23 11.51 -18.49
C PHE A 40 -58.34 12.83 -19.28
N LEU A 41 -57.40 13.12 -20.17
CA LEU A 41 -57.45 14.30 -21.02
C LEU A 41 -58.60 14.22 -22.05
N THR A 42 -58.83 13.06 -22.68
CA THR A 42 -59.93 12.89 -23.64
C THR A 42 -61.30 13.01 -22.98
N ASP A 43 -61.46 12.47 -21.76
CA ASP A 43 -62.69 12.59 -20.97
C ASP A 43 -62.90 14.03 -20.48
N PHE A 44 -61.83 14.71 -20.05
CA PHE A 44 -61.91 16.09 -19.55
C PHE A 44 -62.23 17.10 -20.66
N PHE A 45 -61.70 16.90 -21.87
CA PHE A 45 -61.95 17.78 -23.02
C PHE A 45 -63.13 17.33 -23.90
N GLY A 46 -63.77 16.20 -23.59
CA GLY A 46 -64.94 15.68 -24.31
C GLY A 46 -64.69 15.28 -25.75
N VAL A 47 -63.43 15.00 -26.11
CA VAL A 47 -63.03 14.66 -27.48
C VAL A 47 -63.00 13.15 -27.62
N SER A 48 -64.03 12.57 -28.26
CA SER A 48 -64.07 11.16 -28.66
C SER A 48 -63.08 10.90 -29.79
N LEU A 49 -61.79 10.75 -29.45
CA LEU A 49 -60.78 10.24 -30.37
C LEU A 49 -60.72 8.73 -30.21
N GLU A 50 -61.24 7.99 -31.19
CA GLU A 50 -60.89 6.57 -31.32
C GLU A 50 -59.35 6.46 -31.38
N PRO A 51 -58.71 5.61 -30.57
CA PRO A 51 -57.26 5.51 -30.55
C PRO A 51 -56.78 5.03 -31.91
N SER A 52 -56.25 5.95 -32.71
CA SER A 52 -55.67 5.64 -34.01
C SER A 52 -54.37 4.84 -33.82
N GLU A 53 -54.04 3.98 -34.79
CA GLU A 53 -52.79 3.21 -34.80
C GLU A 53 -51.56 4.12 -34.60
N THR A 54 -51.63 5.38 -35.04
CA THR A 54 -50.59 6.40 -34.87
C THR A 54 -50.37 6.78 -33.41
N ILE A 55 -51.42 6.91 -32.60
CA ILE A 55 -51.30 7.24 -31.17
C ILE A 55 -50.64 6.08 -30.43
N VAL A 56 -51.10 4.86 -30.71
CA VAL A 56 -50.53 3.63 -30.13
C VAL A 56 -49.05 3.48 -30.51
N ALA A 57 -48.71 3.62 -31.79
CA ALA A 57 -47.32 3.57 -32.25
C ALA A 57 -46.44 4.66 -31.61
N THR A 58 -46.98 5.85 -31.39
CA THR A 58 -46.27 6.95 -30.73
C THR A 58 -45.97 6.64 -29.27
N ILE A 59 -46.93 6.08 -28.53
CA ILE A 59 -46.77 5.69 -27.12
C ILE A 59 -45.73 4.57 -27.00
N PHE A 60 -45.81 3.53 -27.85
CA PHE A 60 -44.82 2.46 -27.87
C PHE A 60 -43.43 2.96 -28.25
N GLY A 61 -43.33 3.84 -29.27
CA GLY A 61 -42.06 4.46 -29.66
C GLY A 61 -41.45 5.29 -28.52
N ALA A 62 -42.25 6.08 -27.81
CA ALA A 62 -41.81 6.85 -26.65
C ALA A 62 -41.36 5.94 -25.49
N ALA A 63 -42.08 4.86 -25.21
CA ALA A 63 -41.72 3.90 -24.16
C ALA A 63 -40.39 3.20 -24.46
N ILE A 64 -40.16 2.81 -25.72
CA ILE A 64 -38.89 2.20 -26.16
C ILE A 64 -37.74 3.21 -26.05
N ALA A 65 -37.95 4.45 -26.51
CA ALA A 65 -36.94 5.51 -26.45
C ALA A 65 -36.55 5.87 -25.00
N LEU A 66 -37.53 5.97 -24.09
CA LEU A 66 -37.29 6.21 -22.67
C LEU A 66 -36.54 5.04 -22.03
N SER A 67 -36.97 3.81 -22.30
CA SER A 67 -36.30 2.60 -21.79
C SER A 67 -34.85 2.51 -22.26
N GLY A 68 -34.58 2.80 -23.55
CA GLY A 68 -33.22 2.86 -24.10
C GLY A 68 -32.36 3.95 -23.45
N THR A 69 -32.96 5.11 -23.16
CA THR A 69 -32.26 6.22 -22.48
C THR A 69 -31.93 5.87 -21.02
N VAL A 70 -32.85 5.24 -20.29
CA VAL A 70 -32.61 4.79 -18.91
C VAL A 70 -31.51 3.72 -18.87
N LEU A 71 -31.54 2.76 -19.80
CA LEU A 71 -30.52 1.71 -19.91
C LEU A 71 -29.13 2.29 -20.20
N THR A 72 -29.04 3.26 -21.12
CA THR A 72 -27.74 3.90 -21.43
C THR A 72 -27.22 4.74 -20.27
N ILE A 73 -28.08 5.45 -19.54
CA ILE A 73 -27.67 6.17 -18.31
C ILE A 73 -27.19 5.19 -17.24
N TYR A 74 -27.88 4.06 -17.05
CA TYR A 74 -27.50 3.05 -16.08
C TYR A 74 -26.17 2.38 -16.44
N ALA A 75 -26.01 1.95 -17.70
CA ALA A 75 -24.78 1.35 -18.20
C ALA A 75 -23.59 2.33 -18.10
N ALA A 76 -23.79 3.61 -18.44
CA ALA A 76 -22.76 4.63 -18.30
C ALA A 76 -22.39 4.90 -16.83
N ARG A 77 -23.37 4.79 -15.91
CA ARG A 77 -23.11 4.88 -14.47
C ARG A 77 -22.31 3.68 -13.96
N GLU A 78 -22.69 2.48 -14.38
CA GLU A 78 -22.02 1.24 -14.02
C GLU A 78 -20.57 1.22 -14.53
N GLU A 79 -20.34 1.60 -15.80
CA GLU A 79 -18.98 1.71 -16.36
C GLU A 79 -18.13 2.72 -15.57
N ARG A 80 -18.70 3.87 -15.19
CA ARG A 80 -17.99 4.88 -14.38
C ARG A 80 -17.63 4.34 -13.00
N VAL A 81 -18.54 3.61 -12.36
CA VAL A 81 -18.31 3.00 -11.03
C VAL A 81 -17.22 1.94 -11.12
N GLU A 82 -17.27 1.08 -12.13
CA GLU A 82 -16.28 0.02 -12.30
C GLU A 82 -14.90 0.59 -12.65
N ARG A 83 -14.83 1.59 -13.54
CA ARG A 83 -13.57 2.30 -13.83
C ARG A 83 -13.00 2.96 -12.58
N GLN A 84 -13.85 3.59 -11.76
CA GLN A 84 -13.39 4.21 -10.51
C GLN A 84 -12.86 3.15 -9.54
N ARG A 85 -13.51 1.99 -9.45
CA ARG A 85 -13.08 0.88 -8.61
C ARG A 85 -11.72 0.31 -9.03
N GLU A 86 -11.48 0.13 -10.33
CA GLU A 86 -10.19 -0.33 -10.83
C GLU A 86 -9.08 0.71 -10.62
N LEU A 87 -9.38 2.01 -10.75
CA LEU A 87 -8.44 3.07 -10.40
C LEU A 87 -8.10 3.09 -8.91
N ASP A 88 -9.09 2.91 -8.05
CA ASP A 88 -8.89 2.85 -6.60
C ASP A 88 -8.07 1.63 -6.19
N LYS A 89 -8.32 0.48 -6.83
CA LYS A 89 -7.52 -0.75 -6.66
C LYS A 89 -6.06 -0.53 -7.06
N ALA A 90 -5.80 0.07 -8.23
CA ALA A 90 -4.45 0.34 -8.69
C ALA A 90 -3.68 1.25 -7.71
N ARG A 91 -4.33 2.28 -7.18
CA ARG A 91 -3.74 3.19 -6.19
C ARG A 91 -3.46 2.51 -4.85
N VAL A 92 -4.35 1.63 -4.38
CA VAL A 92 -4.10 0.85 -3.16
C VAL A 92 -2.91 -0.11 -3.34
N LEU A 93 -2.76 -0.70 -4.53
CA LEU A 93 -1.59 -1.53 -4.86
C LEU A 93 -0.29 -0.73 -4.92
N GLU A 94 -0.33 0.50 -5.46
CA GLU A 94 0.81 1.43 -5.44
C GLU A 94 1.21 1.78 -4.00
N VAL A 95 0.23 2.16 -3.18
CA VAL A 95 0.43 2.43 -1.74
C VAL A 95 1.06 1.21 -1.06
N HIS A 96 0.52 0.02 -1.31
CA HIS A 96 1.06 -1.22 -0.79
C HIS A 96 2.54 -1.42 -1.16
N SER A 97 2.91 -1.20 -2.42
CA SER A 97 4.31 -1.32 -2.90
C SER A 97 5.25 -0.37 -2.13
N LYS A 98 4.83 0.87 -1.88
CA LYS A 98 5.62 1.82 -1.09
C LYS A 98 5.72 1.44 0.38
N VAL A 99 4.63 0.98 0.99
CA VAL A 99 4.63 0.47 2.37
C VAL A 99 5.60 -0.71 2.51
N PHE A 100 5.61 -1.62 1.52
CA PHE A 100 6.57 -2.71 1.46
C PHE A 100 8.02 -2.20 1.38
N ALA A 101 8.30 -1.21 0.53
CA ALA A 101 9.63 -0.63 0.42
C ALA A 101 10.11 0.04 1.73
N VAL A 102 9.22 0.71 2.46
CA VAL A 102 9.54 1.26 3.80
C VAL A 102 9.86 0.13 4.77
N LEU A 103 9.03 -0.91 4.81
CA LEU A 103 9.24 -2.06 5.69
C LEU A 103 10.56 -2.79 5.37
N ASP A 104 10.88 -2.97 4.10
CA ASP A 104 12.14 -3.58 3.67
C ASP A 104 13.34 -2.76 4.15
N GLY A 105 13.30 -1.43 4.00
CA GLY A 105 14.33 -0.52 4.52
C GLY A 105 14.52 -0.64 6.03
N LEU A 106 13.42 -0.62 6.79
CA LEU A 106 13.44 -0.81 8.25
C LEU A 106 13.99 -2.19 8.62
N THR A 107 13.58 -3.25 7.93
CA THR A 107 14.01 -4.62 8.21
C THR A 107 15.50 -4.79 7.93
N LYS A 108 16.00 -4.27 6.82
CA LYS A 108 17.43 -4.27 6.48
C LYS A 108 18.26 -3.51 7.52
N ALA A 109 17.81 -2.32 7.92
CA ALA A 109 18.47 -1.55 8.97
C ALA A 109 18.50 -2.30 10.31
N TYR A 110 17.39 -2.94 10.68
CA TYR A 110 17.30 -3.75 11.90
C TYR A 110 18.26 -4.94 11.88
N ARG A 111 18.29 -5.72 10.79
CA ARG A 111 19.24 -6.83 10.63
C ARG A 111 20.68 -6.35 10.69
N HIS A 112 20.97 -5.20 10.07
CA HIS A 112 22.31 -4.61 10.11
C HIS A 112 22.74 -4.22 11.51
N LEU A 113 21.85 -3.69 12.36
CA LEU A 113 22.18 -3.34 13.76
C LEU A 113 22.28 -4.55 14.70
N LEU A 114 21.70 -5.68 14.32
CA LEU A 114 21.77 -6.93 15.08
C LEU A 114 22.85 -7.90 14.57
N SER A 115 23.43 -7.66 13.39
CA SER A 115 24.42 -8.57 12.82
C SER A 115 25.60 -8.77 13.79
N GLY A 116 25.98 -10.01 14.04
CA GLY A 116 27.15 -10.33 14.87
C GLY A 116 28.48 -10.22 14.10
N ASP A 117 28.48 -9.67 12.88
CA ASP A 117 29.64 -9.74 11.99
C ASP A 117 30.80 -8.88 12.54
N PRO A 118 31.92 -9.50 12.94
CA PRO A 118 33.07 -8.76 13.44
C PRO A 118 33.71 -7.82 12.40
N ARG A 119 33.45 -7.99 11.10
CA ARG A 119 33.91 -7.07 10.04
C ARG A 119 33.12 -5.76 10.02
N GLY A 120 31.90 -5.78 10.55
CA GLY A 120 31.00 -4.63 10.64
C GLY A 120 31.26 -3.74 11.84
N VAL A 121 32.42 -3.83 12.49
CA VAL A 121 32.73 -3.12 13.73
C VAL A 121 34.12 -2.47 13.65
N LEU A 122 34.22 -1.22 14.09
CA LEU A 122 35.47 -0.53 14.40
C LEU A 122 35.81 -0.77 15.87
N ARG A 123 37.02 -1.27 16.13
CA ARG A 123 37.53 -1.49 17.49
C ARG A 123 38.53 -0.38 17.83
N ILE A 124 38.23 0.35 18.90
CA ILE A 124 39.08 1.41 19.43
C ILE A 124 39.58 0.93 20.79
N THR A 125 40.89 0.92 20.98
CA THR A 125 41.52 0.62 22.28
C THR A 125 42.09 1.91 22.85
N TYR A 126 41.68 2.25 24.07
CA TYR A 126 42.17 3.41 24.80
C TYR A 126 43.52 3.08 25.47
N ASP A 127 44.26 4.13 25.84
CA ASP A 127 45.56 4.02 26.50
C ASP A 127 45.48 3.34 27.88
N ASN A 128 44.31 3.34 28.52
CA ASN A 128 44.05 2.64 29.79
C ASN A 128 43.73 1.14 29.59
N GLY A 129 43.70 0.64 28.36
CA GLY A 129 43.36 -0.74 28.02
C GLY A 129 41.88 -0.99 27.76
N ASP A 130 41.00 -0.01 27.97
CA ASP A 130 39.57 -0.16 27.68
C ASP A 130 39.33 -0.29 26.17
N GLN A 131 38.38 -1.14 25.78
CA GLN A 131 38.01 -1.33 24.38
C GLN A 131 36.57 -0.92 24.12
N VAL A 132 36.38 -0.12 23.07
CA VAL A 132 35.05 0.24 22.57
C VAL A 132 34.88 -0.28 21.14
N GLN A 133 33.71 -0.89 20.94
CA GLN A 133 33.27 -1.39 19.65
C GLN A 133 32.16 -0.49 19.13
N ILE A 134 32.31 -0.03 17.90
CA ILE A 134 31.33 0.83 17.23
C ILE A 134 30.97 0.19 15.91
N ARG A 135 29.68 0.04 15.66
CA ARG A 135 29.18 -0.61 14.46
C ARG A 135 29.36 0.30 13.24
N LYS A 136 29.88 -0.25 12.16
CA LYS A 136 29.96 0.42 10.88
C LYS A 136 28.55 0.71 10.35
N PRO A 137 28.25 1.92 9.89
CA PRO A 137 26.97 2.25 9.26
C PRO A 137 26.83 1.54 7.91
N ILE A 138 25.60 1.48 7.39
CA ILE A 138 25.36 1.11 5.99
C ILE A 138 25.85 2.27 5.12
N HIS A 139 26.71 1.97 4.14
CA HIS A 139 27.29 2.99 3.25
C HIS A 139 26.26 3.72 2.39
N ASP A 140 25.24 3.00 1.92
CA ASP A 140 24.14 3.56 1.14
C ASP A 140 22.86 3.59 1.99
N PRO A 141 22.60 4.68 2.73
CA PRO A 141 21.38 4.79 3.51
C PRO A 141 20.15 4.74 2.59
N PRO A 142 19.05 4.08 3.01
CA PRO A 142 17.84 4.01 2.22
C PRO A 142 17.29 5.41 1.97
N LEU A 143 16.85 5.67 0.75
CA LEU A 143 16.19 6.93 0.42
C LEU A 143 14.90 7.09 1.23
N ALA A 144 14.63 8.32 1.67
CA ALA A 144 13.37 8.64 2.33
C ALA A 144 12.21 8.43 1.35
N ILE A 145 11.28 7.55 1.71
CA ILE A 145 10.08 7.28 0.93
C ILE A 145 9.00 8.25 1.39
N ARG A 146 8.48 9.02 0.45
CA ARG A 146 7.37 9.95 0.67
C ARG A 146 6.13 9.48 -0.05
N PHE A 147 5.00 9.56 0.64
CA PHE A 147 3.70 9.35 0.02
C PHE A 147 3.23 10.65 -0.61
N SER A 148 2.68 10.55 -1.82
CA SER A 148 2.13 11.69 -2.53
C SER A 148 0.81 12.15 -1.89
N TYR A 149 0.39 13.36 -2.22
CA TYR A 149 -0.94 13.85 -1.85
C TYR A 149 -2.05 12.95 -2.41
N GLU A 150 -1.85 12.34 -3.57
CA GLU A 150 -2.84 11.45 -4.18
C GLU A 150 -2.96 10.10 -3.48
N GLU A 151 -1.83 9.56 -3.01
CA GLU A 151 -1.77 8.31 -2.24
C GLU A 151 -2.42 8.48 -0.87
N THR A 152 -2.08 9.56 -0.16
CA THR A 152 -2.68 9.91 1.13
C THR A 152 -4.18 10.25 0.99
N ALA A 153 -4.57 10.99 -0.05
CA ALA A 153 -5.97 11.27 -0.34
C ALA A 153 -6.77 10.02 -0.72
N THR A 154 -6.12 8.98 -1.26
CA THR A 154 -6.79 7.71 -1.58
C THR A 154 -7.29 7.02 -0.31
N ALA A 155 -6.55 7.08 0.80
CA ALA A 155 -7.03 6.57 2.08
C ALA A 155 -8.29 7.30 2.57
N ILE A 156 -8.35 8.62 2.40
CA ILE A 156 -9.52 9.45 2.74
C ILE A 156 -10.70 9.12 1.82
N ARG A 157 -10.48 9.02 0.51
CA ARG A 157 -11.53 8.68 -0.48
C ARG A 157 -12.16 7.33 -0.19
N LEU A 158 -11.35 6.35 0.21
CA LEU A 158 -11.78 5.01 0.60
C LEU A 158 -12.36 4.94 2.03
N LYS A 159 -12.43 6.07 2.74
CA LYS A 159 -12.90 6.19 4.13
C LYS A 159 -12.13 5.30 5.11
N GLN A 160 -10.84 5.08 4.86
CA GLN A 160 -9.95 4.26 5.68
C GLN A 160 -9.02 5.15 6.52
N THR A 161 -9.51 5.62 7.68
CA THR A 161 -8.73 6.48 8.59
C THR A 161 -7.46 5.79 9.09
N TRP A 162 -7.52 4.48 9.36
CA TRP A 162 -6.35 3.70 9.80
C TRP A 162 -5.24 3.72 8.74
N MET A 163 -5.59 3.62 7.45
CA MET A 163 -4.63 3.65 6.36
C MET A 163 -3.99 5.04 6.23
N PHE A 164 -4.78 6.10 6.36
CA PHE A 164 -4.23 7.47 6.35
C PHE A 164 -3.19 7.69 7.46
N ASN A 165 -3.51 7.30 8.69
CA ASN A 165 -2.59 7.41 9.83
C ASN A 165 -1.33 6.58 9.60
N LEU A 166 -1.49 5.33 9.16
CA LEU A 166 -0.38 4.44 8.84
C LEU A 166 0.59 5.06 7.81
N LEU A 167 0.07 5.67 6.74
CA LEU A 167 0.94 6.28 5.71
C LEU A 167 1.73 7.47 6.27
N ASN A 168 1.11 8.30 7.11
CA ASN A 168 1.81 9.41 7.77
C ASN A 168 2.90 8.89 8.73
N ASP A 169 2.58 7.89 9.54
CA ASP A 169 3.54 7.31 10.49
C ASP A 169 4.71 6.64 9.75
N LEU A 170 4.42 5.92 8.66
CA LEU A 170 5.46 5.30 7.82
C LEU A 170 6.33 6.32 7.11
N GLN A 171 5.76 7.42 6.65
CA GLN A 171 6.54 8.52 6.09
C GLN A 171 7.49 9.08 7.14
N GLY A 172 6.98 9.38 8.34
CA GLY A 172 7.78 9.87 9.45
C GLY A 172 8.91 8.89 9.81
N ALA A 173 8.61 7.59 9.90
CA ALA A 173 9.61 6.56 10.15
C ALA A 173 10.67 6.48 9.05
N SER A 174 10.27 6.58 7.77
CA SER A 174 11.20 6.53 6.64
C SER A 174 12.13 7.75 6.59
N GLU A 175 11.59 8.95 6.84
CA GLU A 175 12.37 10.18 6.90
C GLU A 175 13.35 10.18 8.08
N GLN A 176 12.89 9.75 9.26
CA GLN A 176 13.75 9.61 10.45
C GLN A 176 14.84 8.57 10.24
N LEU A 177 14.53 7.44 9.59
CA LEU A 177 15.51 6.40 9.26
C LEU A 177 16.59 6.96 8.35
N ASN A 178 16.20 7.61 7.24
CA ASN A 178 17.14 8.22 6.30
C ASN A 178 18.03 9.25 7.00
N PHE A 179 17.45 10.13 7.81
CA PHE A 179 18.19 11.15 8.55
C PHE A 179 19.19 10.55 9.53
N LEU A 180 18.74 9.65 10.41
CA LEU A 180 19.60 9.03 11.43
C LEU A 180 20.70 8.17 10.81
N MET A 181 20.42 7.43 9.73
CA MET A 181 21.44 6.65 9.03
C MET A 181 22.46 7.54 8.32
N SER A 182 22.02 8.63 7.69
CA SER A 182 22.93 9.60 7.06
C SER A 182 23.80 10.31 8.09
N MET A 183 23.23 10.67 9.25
CA MET A 183 23.99 11.20 10.39
C MET A 183 24.98 10.16 10.92
N HIS A 184 24.55 8.92 11.11
CA HIS A 184 25.43 7.85 11.57
C HIS A 184 26.62 7.67 10.63
N LEU A 185 26.37 7.61 9.32
CA LEU A 185 27.43 7.55 8.31
C LEU A 185 28.41 8.71 8.43
N ARG A 186 27.91 9.94 8.46
CA ARG A 186 28.74 11.15 8.53
C ARG A 186 29.63 11.17 9.77
N GLU A 187 29.05 10.91 10.95
CA GLU A 187 29.79 10.98 12.20
C GLU A 187 30.75 9.80 12.37
N PHE A 188 30.37 8.62 11.89
CA PHE A 188 31.27 7.47 11.82
C PHE A 188 32.46 7.73 10.89
N THR A 189 32.26 8.32 9.70
CA THR A 189 33.37 8.64 8.79
C THR A 189 34.37 9.61 9.42
N LYS A 190 33.89 10.62 10.16
CA LYS A 190 34.78 11.53 10.91
C LYS A 190 35.58 10.77 11.97
N LEU A 191 34.91 9.89 12.70
CA LEU A 191 35.54 9.04 13.73
C LEU A 191 36.59 8.10 13.12
N GLU A 192 36.27 7.46 12.00
CA GLU A 192 37.18 6.58 11.26
C GLU A 192 38.39 7.35 10.75
N GLN A 193 38.20 8.56 10.20
CA GLN A 193 39.29 9.43 9.77
C GLN A 193 40.18 9.88 10.95
N ALA A 194 39.58 10.19 12.10
CA ALA A 194 40.33 10.52 13.31
C ALA A 194 41.15 9.31 13.80
N ALA A 195 40.55 8.12 13.80
CA ALA A 195 41.20 6.87 14.19
C ALA A 195 42.35 6.46 13.27
N LEU A 196 42.23 6.70 11.95
CA LEU A 196 43.26 6.39 10.97
C LEU A 196 44.41 7.41 10.94
N SER A 197 44.14 8.66 11.34
CA SER A 197 45.16 9.71 11.39
C SER A 197 46.01 9.68 12.68
N SER A 198 45.51 9.06 13.75
CA SER A 198 46.34 8.72 14.91
C SER A 198 47.27 7.54 14.59
N ARG A 199 48.57 7.73 14.80
CA ARG A 199 49.71 6.93 14.29
C ARG A 199 49.79 5.44 14.68
N ALA A 200 48.78 4.84 15.32
CA ALA A 200 48.84 3.45 15.78
C ALA A 200 47.64 2.64 15.29
N VAL A 201 47.54 2.43 13.98
CA VAL A 201 46.61 1.44 13.41
C VAL A 201 47.29 0.06 13.49
N GLU A 202 46.84 -0.79 14.42
CA GLU A 202 47.21 -2.21 14.44
C GLU A 202 46.20 -2.99 13.59
N ILE A 203 46.63 -3.52 12.45
CA ILE A 203 45.81 -4.41 11.63
C ILE A 203 46.04 -5.85 12.13
N GLN A 204 45.11 -6.40 12.91
CA GLN A 204 45.11 -7.83 13.28
C GLN A 204 44.17 -8.61 12.35
N GLY A 205 44.75 -9.22 11.31
CA GLY A 205 44.01 -10.05 10.34
C GLY A 205 43.08 -9.22 9.45
N LYS A 206 41.77 -9.53 9.46
CA LYS A 206 40.73 -8.78 8.72
C LYS A 206 40.09 -7.64 9.53
N ALA A 207 40.49 -7.45 10.79
CA ALA A 207 40.00 -6.39 11.65
C ALA A 207 40.98 -5.22 11.65
N VAL A 208 40.45 -4.01 11.46
CA VAL A 208 41.21 -2.77 11.64
C VAL A 208 41.02 -2.34 13.10
N SER A 209 42.07 -2.45 13.90
CA SER A 209 42.13 -1.86 15.24
C SER A 209 42.99 -0.60 15.18
N SER A 210 42.58 0.45 15.88
CA SER A 210 43.43 1.62 16.08
C SER A 210 43.57 1.88 17.56
N ILE A 211 44.81 2.03 18.02
CA ILE A 211 45.16 2.63 19.31
C ILE A 211 45.14 4.12 19.04
N ALA A 212 44.01 4.74 19.36
CA ALA A 212 43.74 6.11 19.02
C ALA A 212 43.25 6.83 20.26
N SER A 213 43.95 7.92 20.62
CA SER A 213 43.45 8.92 21.56
C SER A 213 42.30 9.68 20.90
N ILE A 214 41.15 9.02 20.75
CA ILE A 214 39.93 9.61 20.21
C ILE A 214 39.15 10.27 21.35
N ASP A 215 38.67 11.47 21.10
CA ASP A 215 37.76 12.17 22.00
C ASP A 215 36.53 11.31 22.30
N GLN A 216 36.33 11.00 23.58
CA GLN A 216 35.22 10.20 24.09
C GLN A 216 33.86 10.78 23.67
N THR A 217 33.78 12.10 23.48
CA THR A 217 32.59 12.81 23.01
C THR A 217 32.15 12.34 21.62
N GLN A 218 33.11 12.10 20.71
CA GLN A 218 32.80 11.63 19.35
C GLN A 218 32.24 10.22 19.35
N ILE A 219 32.82 9.36 20.20
CA ILE A 219 32.36 7.98 20.40
C ILE A 219 30.95 7.95 21.00
N MET A 220 30.69 8.80 22.01
CA MET A 220 29.36 8.94 22.60
C MET A 220 28.34 9.38 21.57
N MET A 221 28.67 10.35 20.71
CA MET A 221 27.76 10.86 19.69
C MET A 221 27.35 9.78 18.69
N VAL A 222 28.30 8.96 18.22
CA VAL A 222 27.99 7.83 17.31
C VAL A 222 27.12 6.78 18.00
N LYS A 223 27.42 6.44 19.26
CA LYS A 223 26.60 5.51 20.06
C LYS A 223 25.20 6.04 20.33
N ASP A 224 25.06 7.34 20.59
CA ASP A 224 23.76 7.96 20.79
C ASP A 224 22.92 7.87 19.52
N ILE A 225 23.49 8.13 18.35
CA ILE A 225 22.80 7.95 17.07
C ILE A 225 22.38 6.48 16.88
N GLU A 226 23.26 5.51 17.17
CA GLU A 226 22.92 4.08 17.12
C GLU A 226 21.77 3.73 18.05
N ASN A 227 21.76 4.27 19.27
CA ASN A 227 20.66 4.07 20.24
C ASN A 227 19.34 4.67 19.73
N HIS A 228 19.36 5.84 19.12
CA HIS A 228 18.17 6.43 18.51
C HIS A 228 17.68 5.61 17.31
N LEU A 229 18.58 5.08 16.48
CA LEU A 229 18.24 4.15 15.40
C LEU A 229 17.57 2.88 15.93
N ARG A 230 18.13 2.26 16.99
CA ARG A 230 17.53 1.07 17.63
C ARG A 230 16.10 1.37 18.10
N ARG A 231 15.90 2.46 18.84
CA ARG A 231 14.57 2.87 19.33
C ARG A 231 13.58 3.10 18.18
N LEU A 232 14.01 3.80 17.13
CA LEU A 232 13.19 4.01 15.93
C LEU A 232 12.73 2.69 15.34
N LEU A 233 13.65 1.74 15.17
CA LEU A 233 13.38 0.44 14.56
C LEU A 233 12.47 -0.43 15.45
N ASP A 234 12.71 -0.45 16.75
CA ASP A 234 11.89 -1.19 17.71
C ASP A 234 10.43 -0.69 17.72
N GLN A 235 10.21 0.61 17.49
CA GLN A 235 8.87 1.21 17.42
C GLN A 235 8.23 1.06 16.02
N SER A 236 8.99 1.34 14.97
CA SER A 236 8.46 1.47 13.61
C SER A 236 8.29 0.13 12.90
N LEU A 237 9.14 -0.86 13.19
CA LEU A 237 9.12 -2.14 12.50
C LEU A 237 7.84 -2.94 12.78
N PRO A 238 7.37 -3.08 14.04
CA PRO A 238 6.09 -3.76 14.32
C PRO A 238 4.91 -3.05 13.68
N MET A 239 4.90 -1.71 13.72
CA MET A 239 3.87 -0.88 13.10
C MET A 239 3.84 -1.09 11.58
N ALA A 240 4.98 -1.05 10.90
CA ALA A 240 5.09 -1.28 9.46
C ALA A 240 4.63 -2.68 9.06
N LYS A 241 5.05 -3.72 9.81
CA LYS A 241 4.61 -5.11 9.60
C LYS A 241 3.10 -5.26 9.76
N LYS A 242 2.52 -4.65 10.80
CA LYS A 242 1.08 -4.67 11.05
C LYS A 242 0.33 -3.95 9.93
N GLY A 243 0.76 -2.74 9.59
CA GLY A 243 0.15 -1.93 8.54
C GLY A 243 0.18 -2.59 7.16
N GLN A 244 1.31 -3.21 6.79
CA GLN A 244 1.40 -3.97 5.54
C GLN A 244 0.36 -5.11 5.51
N ARG A 245 0.23 -5.89 6.60
CA ARG A 245 -0.78 -6.96 6.68
C ARG A 245 -2.20 -6.42 6.56
N GLU A 246 -2.51 -5.32 7.24
CA GLU A 246 -3.85 -4.70 7.17
C GLU A 246 -4.18 -4.22 5.75
N ILE A 247 -3.20 -3.71 5.00
CA ILE A 247 -3.37 -3.34 3.59
C ILE A 247 -3.59 -4.58 2.72
N VAL A 248 -2.83 -5.65 2.91
CA VAL A 248 -3.02 -6.93 2.19
C VAL A 248 -4.41 -7.50 2.47
N ASP A 249 -4.85 -7.51 3.72
CA ASP A 249 -6.17 -7.98 4.13
C ASP A 249 -7.29 -7.09 3.56
N TYR A 250 -7.07 -5.78 3.48
CA TYR A 250 -7.99 -4.85 2.82
C TYR A 250 -8.10 -5.17 1.32
N ILE A 251 -6.98 -5.34 0.61
CA ILE A 251 -6.96 -5.68 -0.82
C ILE A 251 -7.68 -7.00 -1.07
N ARG A 252 -7.42 -8.01 -0.24
CA ARG A 252 -8.07 -9.33 -0.34
C ARG A 252 -9.57 -9.23 -0.14
N ARG A 253 -10.03 -8.48 0.87
CA ARG A 253 -11.47 -8.33 1.17
C ARG A 253 -12.20 -7.53 0.09
N GLU A 254 -11.67 -6.39 -0.32
CA GLU A 254 -12.40 -5.47 -1.20
C GLU A 254 -12.24 -5.75 -2.70
N TYR A 255 -11.05 -6.21 -3.10
CA TYR A 255 -10.72 -6.43 -4.51
C TYR A 255 -10.59 -7.90 -4.87
N LYS A 256 -10.72 -8.83 -3.90
CA LYS A 256 -10.62 -10.28 -4.11
C LYS A 256 -9.29 -10.71 -4.77
N VAL A 257 -8.23 -9.92 -4.59
CA VAL A 257 -6.88 -10.23 -5.05
C VAL A 257 -6.15 -10.93 -3.91
N SER A 258 -5.61 -12.13 -4.15
CA SER A 258 -4.70 -12.77 -3.19
C SER A 258 -3.29 -12.30 -3.46
N LEU A 259 -2.68 -11.66 -2.47
CA LEU A 259 -1.25 -11.39 -2.44
C LEU A 259 -0.65 -12.29 -1.36
N GLU A 260 0.34 -13.09 -1.73
CA GLU A 260 1.08 -13.95 -0.80
C GLU A 260 2.47 -13.35 -0.59
N PHE A 261 2.87 -13.20 0.68
CA PHE A 261 4.17 -12.66 1.05
C PHE A 261 4.78 -13.49 2.17
N GLU A 262 6.08 -13.73 2.06
CA GLU A 262 6.86 -14.37 3.10
C GLU A 262 7.28 -13.32 4.14
N PHE A 263 6.57 -13.32 5.28
CA PHE A 263 6.77 -12.33 6.35
C PHE A 263 7.97 -12.63 7.26
N ASP A 264 8.59 -13.79 7.11
CA ASP A 264 9.59 -14.31 8.04
C ASP A 264 11.01 -14.24 7.49
N GLN A 265 11.43 -13.04 7.14
CA GLN A 265 12.85 -12.78 6.88
C GLN A 265 13.54 -12.17 8.12
N THR A 266 13.06 -12.42 9.34
CA THR A 266 13.72 -11.90 10.55
C THR A 266 14.95 -12.71 10.97
N GLN A 267 15.26 -13.81 10.28
CA GLN A 267 16.47 -14.57 10.53
C GLN A 267 17.72 -13.87 9.93
N PRO A 268 18.79 -13.68 10.72
CA PRO A 268 20.07 -13.23 10.18
C PRO A 268 20.67 -14.35 9.33
N GLY A 269 20.63 -14.17 8.01
CA GLY A 269 21.12 -15.15 7.04
C GLY A 269 20.00 -15.74 6.18
N GLY A 270 19.30 -14.89 5.42
CA GLY A 270 18.35 -15.36 4.41
C GLY A 270 19.04 -16.29 3.42
N VAL A 271 18.89 -17.59 3.65
CA VAL A 271 19.22 -18.63 2.68
C VAL A 271 18.06 -18.64 1.71
N PHE A 272 18.35 -18.30 0.45
CA PHE A 272 17.50 -18.75 -0.64
C PHE A 272 17.59 -20.27 -0.65
N SER A 273 16.56 -20.97 -0.17
CA SER A 273 16.41 -22.38 -0.50
C SER A 273 15.96 -22.44 -1.94
N ASP A 274 16.90 -22.63 -2.85
CA ASP A 274 16.58 -23.26 -4.13
C ASP A 274 16.12 -24.69 -3.82
N ASP A 275 15.12 -25.20 -4.55
CA ASP A 275 14.49 -26.51 -4.39
C ASP A 275 15.47 -27.70 -4.62
N SER A 276 16.77 -27.43 -4.67
CA SER A 276 17.86 -28.38 -4.89
C SER A 276 18.54 -28.88 -3.61
N GLY A 277 18.11 -28.43 -2.41
CA GLY A 277 18.53 -29.06 -1.14
C GLY A 277 20.04 -28.96 -0.83
N HIS A 278 20.76 -28.04 -1.45
CA HIS A 278 22.17 -27.78 -1.16
C HIS A 278 22.34 -26.41 -0.50
N LEU A 279 22.79 -26.44 0.76
CA LEU A 279 23.17 -25.27 1.55
C LEU A 279 24.50 -24.70 1.03
N HIS A 280 24.50 -23.41 0.69
CA HIS A 280 25.71 -22.59 0.52
C HIS A 280 25.73 -21.47 1.56
#